data_AF-A0A1N6D3Z3-F1
#
_entry.id   AF-A0A1N6D3Z3-F1
#
_cell.length_a   1.000
_cell.length_b   1.000
_cell.length_c   1.000
_cell.angle_alpha   90.00
_cell.angle_beta   90.00
_cell.angle_gamma   90.00
#
_symmetry.space_group_name_H-M   'P 1'
#
loop_
_entity.id
_entity.type
_entity.pdbx_description
1 polymer ?
#
loop_
_entity_poly.entity_id
_entity_poly.type
_entity_poly.pdbx_seq_one_letter_code
_entity_poly.pdbx_strand_id
1 'polypeptide(L)'
;MKTIILYLLLALSDNNPKLTPDEAAWLNTKFKAEGFSFDGKHIGFMELTSGGYWGIGKYTFRLKKNDFFRMASENYLFRLHVLDSSEKARTNGYDAIVVLAAKKIKGKFKRLKRGTVVKDSYNRYPQIPADAGKDNNPVLNTPNAIFFNELYKYDIHHKAPFDFTGKKMAIFEVKGDQIEQRTISQYLERIITQLNQWGFSMAEYPYVLTPQQKEESGGYDVIIQYQNKRGLPLSILIRELRKSGTLAP
;
A
#
# COMPACT_ATOMS: atom_id res chain seq x y z
N MET A 1 -25.36 -22.71 10.71
CA MET A 1 -23.88 -22.76 10.81
C MET A 1 -23.16 -21.84 9.81
N LYS A 2 -23.42 -21.90 8.49
CA LYS A 2 -22.76 -21.03 7.48
C LYS A 2 -22.90 -19.51 7.73
N THR A 3 -24.08 -19.07 8.19
CA THR A 3 -24.36 -17.64 8.45
C THR A 3 -23.56 -17.10 9.64
N ILE A 4 -23.39 -17.90 10.69
CA ILE A 4 -22.69 -17.49 11.93
C ILE A 4 -21.19 -17.30 11.66
N ILE A 5 -20.57 -18.16 10.86
CA ILE A 5 -19.14 -18.05 10.49
C ILE A 5 -18.88 -16.79 9.65
N LEU A 6 -19.80 -16.41 8.76
CA LEU A 6 -19.66 -15.19 7.95
C LEU A 6 -19.76 -13.92 8.82
N TYR A 7 -20.67 -13.88 9.80
CA TYR A 7 -20.80 -12.75 10.73
C TYR A 7 -19.59 -12.61 11.67
N LEU A 8 -18.96 -13.72 12.07
CA LEU A 8 -17.71 -13.71 12.86
C LEU A 8 -16.51 -13.23 12.02
N LEU A 9 -16.37 -13.69 10.77
CA LEU A 9 -15.34 -13.20 9.83
C LEU A 9 -15.49 -11.70 9.53
N LEU A 10 -16.73 -11.20 9.47
CA LEU A 10 -17.03 -9.78 9.28
C LEU A 10 -16.61 -8.89 10.46
N ALA A 11 -16.64 -9.41 11.69
CA ALA A 11 -16.23 -8.69 12.89
C ALA A 11 -14.71 -8.72 13.13
N LEU A 12 -13.99 -9.64 12.47
CA LEU A 12 -12.56 -9.91 12.70
C LEU A 12 -11.64 -9.56 11.51
N SER A 13 -12.21 -9.32 10.32
CA SER A 13 -11.37 -8.97 9.17
C SER A 13 -10.77 -7.57 9.39
N ASP A 14 -9.45 -7.49 9.35
CA ASP A 14 -8.73 -6.25 9.09
C ASP A 14 -8.60 -6.05 7.57
N ASN A 15 -8.00 -4.96 7.10
CA ASN A 15 -7.69 -4.86 5.67
C ASN A 15 -6.27 -5.30 5.31
N ASN A 16 -5.57 -5.96 6.23
CA ASN A 16 -4.24 -6.49 5.96
C ASN A 16 -4.33 -7.55 4.85
N PRO A 17 -3.56 -7.44 3.76
CA PRO A 17 -3.56 -8.45 2.70
C PRO A 17 -3.12 -9.84 3.18
N LYS A 18 -2.34 -9.94 4.26
CA LYS A 18 -2.04 -11.22 4.89
C LYS A 18 -3.33 -11.79 5.50
N LEU A 19 -3.68 -12.99 5.08
CA LEU A 19 -4.87 -13.65 5.59
C LEU A 19 -4.68 -14.16 7.02
N THR A 20 -5.73 -14.03 7.82
CA THR A 20 -5.86 -14.77 9.08
C THR A 20 -6.13 -16.25 8.79
N PRO A 21 -5.91 -17.16 9.76
CA PRO A 21 -6.24 -18.57 9.60
C PRO A 21 -7.71 -18.81 9.20
N ASP A 22 -8.65 -18.04 9.77
CA ASP A 22 -10.08 -18.19 9.47
C ASP A 22 -10.44 -17.71 8.05
N GLU A 23 -9.84 -16.60 7.61
CA GLU A 23 -10.02 -16.09 6.25
C GLU A 23 -9.46 -17.06 5.21
N ALA A 24 -8.26 -17.60 5.49
CA ALA A 24 -7.62 -18.61 4.65
C ALA A 24 -8.46 -19.89 4.58
N ALA A 25 -8.95 -20.39 5.72
CA ALA A 25 -9.84 -21.54 5.77
C ALA A 25 -11.11 -21.32 4.92
N TRP A 26 -11.76 -20.16 5.06
CA TRP A 26 -12.93 -19.83 4.25
C TRP A 26 -12.60 -19.82 2.75
N LEU A 27 -11.52 -19.17 2.32
CA LEU A 27 -11.11 -19.10 0.92
C LEU A 27 -10.73 -20.48 0.37
N ASN A 28 -10.02 -21.30 1.14
CA ASN A 28 -9.71 -22.69 0.80
C ASN A 28 -10.98 -23.50 0.53
N THR A 29 -12.08 -23.27 1.26
CA THR A 29 -13.36 -23.94 0.95
C THR A 29 -13.99 -23.48 -0.37
N LYS A 30 -13.83 -22.20 -0.74
CA LYS A 30 -14.42 -21.61 -1.95
C LYS A 30 -13.64 -21.93 -3.21
N PHE A 31 -12.32 -22.04 -3.10
CA PHE A 31 -11.40 -22.24 -4.22
C PHE A 31 -10.72 -23.62 -4.20
N LYS A 32 -11.27 -24.60 -3.47
CA LYS A 32 -10.70 -25.96 -3.34
C LYS A 32 -10.31 -26.59 -4.67
N ALA A 33 -11.09 -26.35 -5.72
CA ALA A 33 -10.85 -26.89 -7.06
C ALA A 33 -9.61 -26.29 -7.76
N GLU A 34 -9.08 -25.17 -7.27
CA GLU A 34 -7.93 -24.47 -7.89
C GLU A 34 -6.57 -24.94 -7.36
N GLY A 35 -6.53 -25.83 -6.35
CA GLY A 35 -5.29 -26.43 -5.84
C GLY A 35 -4.32 -25.44 -5.16
N PHE A 36 -4.76 -24.22 -4.87
CA PHE A 36 -3.98 -23.19 -4.19
C PHE A 36 -4.35 -23.12 -2.71
N SER A 37 -3.36 -23.20 -1.82
CA SER A 37 -3.55 -22.95 -0.39
C SER A 37 -3.40 -21.46 -0.08
N PHE A 38 -4.37 -20.93 0.65
CA PHE A 38 -4.40 -19.56 1.14
C PHE A 38 -3.66 -19.36 2.48
N ASP A 39 -3.11 -20.42 3.08
CA ASP A 39 -2.52 -20.36 4.41
C ASP A 39 -1.25 -19.50 4.43
N GLY A 40 -1.26 -18.46 5.28
CA GLY A 40 -0.15 -17.51 5.42
C GLY A 40 0.12 -16.65 4.18
N LYS A 41 -0.80 -16.61 3.22
CA LYS A 41 -0.65 -15.89 1.95
C LYS A 41 -1.09 -14.42 2.06
N HIS A 42 -0.51 -13.59 1.20
CA HIS A 42 -0.94 -12.22 0.98
C HIS A 42 -1.83 -12.16 -0.26
N ILE A 43 -3.06 -11.69 -0.11
CA ILE A 43 -4.07 -11.71 -1.17
C ILE A 43 -4.55 -10.30 -1.47
N GLY A 44 -4.50 -9.94 -2.76
CA GLY A 44 -5.15 -8.74 -3.27
C GLY A 44 -6.63 -8.98 -3.53
N PHE A 45 -7.48 -8.02 -3.20
CA PHE A 45 -8.92 -8.07 -3.48
C PHE A 45 -9.32 -6.97 -4.46
N MET A 46 -10.10 -7.34 -5.47
CA MET A 46 -10.59 -6.43 -6.49
C MET A 46 -12.07 -6.66 -6.78
N GLU A 47 -12.77 -5.59 -7.14
CA GLU A 47 -14.13 -5.65 -7.66
C GLU A 47 -14.12 -5.28 -9.15
N LEU A 48 -14.78 -6.07 -9.98
CA LEU A 48 -15.19 -5.65 -11.31
C LEU A 48 -16.60 -5.05 -11.21
N THR A 49 -16.77 -3.77 -11.56
CA THR A 49 -18.11 -3.12 -11.58
C THR A 49 -18.64 -2.91 -13.00
N SER A 50 -19.86 -2.38 -13.11
CA SER A 50 -20.52 -2.10 -14.40
C SER A 50 -20.47 -0.63 -14.82
N GLY A 51 -19.98 0.27 -13.96
CA GLY A 51 -20.23 1.71 -14.06
C GLY A 51 -19.16 2.49 -14.83
N GLY A 52 -19.44 2.82 -16.08
CA GLY A 52 -18.77 3.90 -16.81
C GLY A 52 -19.63 4.37 -17.97
N TYR A 53 -19.39 5.60 -18.40
CA TYR A 53 -20.01 6.20 -19.58
C TYR A 53 -19.81 5.28 -20.80
N TRP A 54 -20.91 4.92 -21.48
CA TRP A 54 -20.95 4.25 -22.79
C TRP A 54 -20.42 2.80 -22.90
N GLY A 55 -20.24 2.07 -21.80
CA GLY A 55 -20.06 0.61 -21.88
C GLY A 55 -18.70 0.11 -22.40
N ILE A 56 -17.73 1.00 -22.62
CA ILE A 56 -16.34 0.68 -22.99
C ILE A 56 -15.41 1.38 -21.99
N GLY A 57 -14.78 0.61 -21.09
CA GLY A 57 -13.86 1.13 -20.09
C GLY A 57 -13.51 0.09 -19.02
N LYS A 58 -12.34 0.18 -18.41
CA LYS A 58 -11.90 -0.74 -17.34
C LYS A 58 -12.72 -0.50 -16.07
N TYR A 59 -13.13 -1.56 -15.38
CA TYR A 59 -13.95 -1.47 -14.17
C TYR A 59 -13.38 -2.26 -12.99
N THR A 60 -12.08 -2.46 -12.94
CA THR A 60 -11.40 -3.15 -11.83
C THR A 60 -11.07 -2.14 -10.75
N PHE A 61 -11.91 -2.10 -9.72
CA PHE A 61 -11.75 -1.29 -8.53
C PHE A 61 -11.06 -2.08 -7.42
N ARG A 62 -10.38 -1.33 -6.55
CA ARG A 62 -9.85 -1.86 -5.29
C ARG A 62 -11.02 -2.26 -4.42
N LEU A 63 -10.92 -3.43 -3.82
CA LEU A 63 -11.87 -3.85 -2.80
C LEU A 63 -11.12 -4.06 -1.50
N LYS A 64 -11.60 -3.46 -0.42
CA LYS A 64 -11.06 -3.73 0.92
C LYS A 64 -11.35 -5.19 1.28
N LYS A 65 -10.45 -5.84 2.03
CA LYS A 65 -10.64 -7.25 2.44
C LYS A 65 -11.97 -7.44 3.17
N ASN A 66 -12.33 -6.53 4.08
CA ASN A 66 -13.61 -6.59 4.80
C ASN A 66 -14.80 -6.42 3.85
N ASP A 67 -14.71 -5.49 2.90
CA ASP A 67 -15.77 -5.26 1.92
C ASP A 67 -15.94 -6.50 1.02
N PHE A 68 -14.84 -7.16 0.65
CA PHE A 68 -14.87 -8.43 -0.06
C PHE A 68 -15.66 -9.48 0.73
N PHE A 69 -15.29 -9.74 1.98
CA PHE A 69 -15.99 -10.76 2.79
C PHE A 69 -17.45 -10.39 3.06
N ARG A 70 -17.78 -9.10 3.16
CA ARG A 70 -19.17 -8.61 3.25
C ARG A 70 -19.98 -8.83 1.98
N MET A 71 -19.37 -8.59 0.83
CA MET A 71 -20.04 -8.70 -0.47
C MET A 71 -20.06 -10.13 -0.99
N ALA A 72 -19.18 -10.99 -0.48
CA ALA A 72 -19.00 -12.37 -0.89
C ALA A 72 -20.21 -13.26 -0.57
N SER A 73 -21.27 -13.03 -1.33
CA SER A 73 -22.57 -13.68 -1.23
C SER A 73 -22.88 -14.43 -2.52
N GLU A 74 -24.00 -15.14 -2.53
CA GLU A 74 -24.43 -15.91 -3.69
C GLU A 74 -24.74 -15.05 -4.93
N ASN A 75 -24.84 -13.73 -4.80
CA ASN A 75 -25.09 -12.83 -5.93
C ASN A 75 -23.83 -12.42 -6.69
N TYR A 76 -22.66 -12.85 -6.23
CA TYR A 76 -21.37 -12.52 -6.81
C TYR A 76 -20.66 -13.75 -7.40
N LEU A 77 -19.79 -13.46 -8.36
CA LEU A 77 -18.85 -14.38 -8.97
C LEU A 77 -17.46 -14.06 -8.46
N PHE A 78 -16.64 -15.10 -8.35
CA PHE A 78 -15.25 -14.98 -7.93
C PHE A 78 -14.33 -15.61 -8.95
N ARG A 79 -13.10 -15.11 -9.03
CA ARG A 79 -12.03 -15.69 -9.82
C ARG A 79 -10.72 -15.46 -9.09
N LEU A 80 -9.95 -16.52 -8.94
CA LEU A 80 -8.61 -16.47 -8.39
C LEU A 80 -7.60 -16.29 -9.52
N HIS A 81 -6.60 -15.45 -9.27
CA HIS A 81 -5.42 -15.29 -10.10
C HIS A 81 -4.18 -15.55 -9.24
N VAL A 82 -3.72 -16.80 -9.18
CA VAL A 82 -2.45 -17.17 -8.51
C VAL A 82 -1.30 -16.56 -9.28
N LEU A 83 -0.48 -15.74 -8.63
CA LEU A 83 0.59 -14.96 -9.27
C LEU A 83 1.88 -15.77 -9.40
N ASP A 84 2.56 -15.61 -10.54
CA ASP A 84 3.93 -16.10 -10.68
C ASP A 84 4.94 -15.20 -9.93
N SER A 85 6.19 -15.62 -9.84
CA SER A 85 7.24 -14.88 -9.13
C SER A 85 7.43 -13.45 -9.65
N SER A 86 7.28 -13.23 -10.96
CA SER A 86 7.42 -11.90 -11.58
C SER A 86 6.21 -11.01 -11.29
N GLU A 87 5.01 -11.54 -11.34
CA GLU A 87 3.77 -10.83 -11.00
C GLU A 87 3.69 -10.54 -9.50
N LYS A 88 4.13 -11.48 -8.65
CA LYS A 88 4.26 -11.29 -7.21
C LYS A 88 5.21 -10.12 -6.89
N ALA A 89 6.37 -10.05 -7.55
CA ALA A 89 7.30 -8.93 -7.38
C ALA A 89 6.65 -7.59 -7.78
N ARG A 90 5.92 -7.55 -8.90
CA ARG A 90 5.26 -6.34 -9.41
C ARG A 90 4.04 -5.89 -8.58
N THR A 91 3.45 -6.78 -7.80
CA THR A 91 2.32 -6.50 -6.89
C THR A 91 2.77 -6.28 -5.44
N ASN A 92 4.08 -6.21 -5.19
CA ASN A 92 4.69 -6.10 -3.87
C ASN A 92 4.35 -7.26 -2.92
N GLY A 93 4.33 -8.47 -3.46
CA GLY A 93 4.31 -9.69 -2.65
C GLY A 93 2.96 -10.37 -2.52
N TYR A 94 1.93 -9.97 -3.28
CA TYR A 94 0.71 -10.78 -3.35
C TYR A 94 1.01 -12.14 -3.96
N ASP A 95 0.55 -13.19 -3.29
CA ASP A 95 0.60 -14.56 -3.77
C ASP A 95 -0.52 -14.82 -4.79
N ALA A 96 -1.67 -14.16 -4.62
CA ALA A 96 -2.77 -14.23 -5.56
C ALA A 96 -3.65 -12.98 -5.49
N ILE A 97 -4.50 -12.80 -6.50
CA ILE A 97 -5.55 -11.76 -6.54
C ILE A 97 -6.91 -12.44 -6.69
N VAL A 98 -7.85 -12.09 -5.82
CA VAL A 98 -9.25 -12.50 -5.93
C VAL A 98 -10.06 -11.36 -6.52
N VAL A 99 -10.70 -11.62 -7.66
CA VAL A 99 -11.60 -10.66 -8.30
C VAL A 99 -13.05 -11.08 -8.06
N LEU A 100 -13.83 -10.16 -7.51
CA LEU A 100 -15.27 -10.27 -7.29
C LEU A 100 -16.03 -9.49 -8.38
N ALA A 101 -17.15 -10.03 -8.84
CA ALA A 101 -18.02 -9.34 -9.80
C ALA A 101 -19.49 -9.71 -9.59
N ALA A 102 -20.42 -8.78 -9.75
CA ALA A 102 -21.85 -9.10 -9.67
C ALA A 102 -22.25 -10.09 -10.79
N LYS A 103 -23.12 -11.07 -10.50
CA LYS A 103 -23.58 -12.07 -11.49
C LYS A 103 -24.15 -11.44 -12.77
N LYS A 104 -24.82 -10.28 -12.66
CA LYS A 104 -25.40 -9.54 -13.79
C LYS A 104 -24.37 -9.10 -14.85
N ILE A 105 -23.08 -9.05 -14.51
CA ILE A 105 -21.98 -8.73 -15.46
C ILE A 105 -21.07 -9.92 -15.78
N LYS A 106 -21.57 -11.15 -15.64
CA LYS A 106 -20.83 -12.39 -15.94
C LYS A 106 -20.09 -12.37 -17.28
N GLY A 107 -20.68 -11.80 -18.33
CA GLY A 107 -20.06 -11.68 -19.64
C GLY A 107 -18.78 -10.83 -19.63
N LYS A 108 -18.80 -9.68 -18.95
CA LYS A 108 -17.61 -8.82 -18.77
C LYS A 108 -16.56 -9.51 -17.91
N PHE A 109 -16.99 -10.17 -16.83
CA PHE A 109 -16.10 -10.93 -15.95
C PHE A 109 -15.35 -12.04 -16.68
N LYS A 110 -16.04 -12.78 -17.58
CA LYS A 110 -15.41 -13.79 -18.43
C LYS A 110 -14.28 -13.22 -19.30
N ARG A 111 -14.48 -12.02 -19.85
CA ARG A 111 -13.52 -11.33 -20.75
C ARG A 111 -12.41 -10.57 -20.03
N LEU A 112 -12.43 -10.52 -18.69
CA LEU A 112 -11.41 -9.84 -17.90
C LEU A 112 -10.04 -10.50 -18.12
N LYS A 113 -9.09 -9.75 -18.67
CA LYS A 113 -7.73 -10.20 -18.94
C LYS A 113 -6.90 -10.19 -17.65
N ARG A 114 -6.14 -11.27 -17.41
CA ARG A 114 -5.20 -11.41 -16.29
C ARG A 114 -4.24 -10.20 -16.19
N GLY A 115 -3.65 -9.79 -17.32
CA GLY A 115 -2.73 -8.64 -17.34
C GLY A 115 -3.35 -7.33 -16.84
N THR A 116 -4.66 -7.13 -17.02
CA THR A 116 -5.37 -5.97 -16.46
C THR A 116 -5.45 -6.07 -14.94
N VAL A 117 -5.82 -7.24 -14.40
CA VAL A 117 -5.92 -7.51 -12.96
C VAL A 117 -4.58 -7.28 -12.27
N VAL A 118 -3.51 -7.82 -12.84
CA VAL A 118 -2.14 -7.72 -12.33
C VAL A 118 -1.65 -6.27 -12.37
N LYS A 119 -1.77 -5.59 -13.52
CA LYS A 119 -1.36 -4.17 -13.67
C LYS A 119 -2.12 -3.26 -12.70
N ASP A 120 -3.42 -3.48 -12.56
CA ASP A 120 -4.24 -2.70 -11.65
C ASP A 120 -4.04 -3.11 -10.18
N SER A 121 -3.12 -4.03 -9.86
CA SER A 121 -2.76 -4.41 -8.48
C SER A 121 -1.34 -4.04 -8.10
N TYR A 122 -0.59 -3.36 -8.99
CA TYR A 122 0.77 -2.91 -8.68
C TYR A 122 0.80 -1.96 -7.48
N ASN A 123 1.79 -2.17 -6.60
CA ASN A 123 2.33 -1.21 -5.63
C ASN A 123 1.41 -0.82 -4.48
N ARG A 124 0.65 -1.77 -3.94
CA ARG A 124 -0.40 -1.45 -2.97
C ARG A 124 -0.10 -1.87 -1.55
N TYR A 125 0.80 -2.82 -1.37
CA TYR A 125 1.21 -3.30 -0.06
C TYR A 125 2.72 -3.20 0.08
N PRO A 126 3.27 -2.16 0.73
CA PRO A 126 4.69 -2.15 1.04
C PRO A 126 4.99 -3.31 1.99
N GLN A 127 5.95 -4.15 1.65
CA GLN A 127 6.46 -5.13 2.61
C GLN A 127 7.24 -4.35 3.66
N ILE A 128 6.82 -4.48 4.93
CA ILE A 128 7.45 -3.78 6.06
C ILE A 128 8.37 -4.77 6.76
N PRO A 129 9.71 -4.58 6.73
CA PRO A 129 10.62 -5.37 7.53
C PRO A 129 10.28 -5.28 9.02
N ALA A 130 10.44 -6.38 9.76
CA ALA A 130 10.08 -6.45 11.19
C ALA A 130 10.84 -5.43 12.07
N ASP A 131 12.02 -4.99 11.63
CA ASP A 131 12.85 -4.02 12.35
C ASP A 131 12.76 -2.59 11.81
N ALA A 132 11.95 -2.35 10.77
CA ALA A 132 11.71 -1.00 10.26
C ALA A 132 11.03 -0.14 11.34
N GLY A 133 11.44 1.13 11.43
CA GLY A 133 10.92 2.09 12.41
C GLY A 133 11.37 1.87 13.86
N LYS A 134 12.22 0.87 14.16
CA LYS A 134 12.81 0.72 15.51
C LYS A 134 13.94 1.73 15.78
N ASP A 135 14.56 2.22 14.72
CA ASP A 135 15.59 3.24 14.74
C ASP A 135 15.08 4.51 14.05
N ASN A 136 15.20 5.63 14.76
CA ASN A 136 14.74 6.95 14.34
C ASN A 136 15.88 7.87 13.88
N ASN A 137 17.09 7.34 13.72
CA ASN A 137 18.21 8.09 13.15
C ASN A 137 17.83 8.64 11.75
N PRO A 138 18.08 9.92 11.47
CA PRO A 138 17.89 10.49 10.14
C PRO A 138 18.65 9.74 9.05
N VAL A 139 19.82 9.18 9.33
CA VAL A 139 20.57 8.34 8.40
C VAL A 139 19.98 6.94 8.43
N LEU A 140 19.40 6.51 7.29
CA LEU A 140 18.63 5.28 7.23
C LEU A 140 19.53 4.05 7.36
N ASN A 141 19.21 3.22 8.35
CA ASN A 141 19.71 1.86 8.44
C ASN A 141 19.07 0.95 7.36
N THR A 142 19.57 -0.27 7.23
CA THR A 142 19.13 -1.21 6.18
C THR A 142 17.62 -1.52 6.25
N PRO A 143 17.02 -1.87 7.41
CA PRO A 143 15.57 -2.10 7.48
C PRO A 143 14.72 -0.90 7.04
N ASN A 144 15.07 0.31 7.48
CA ASN A 144 14.36 1.53 7.09
C ASN A 144 14.52 1.80 5.58
N ALA A 145 15.74 1.68 5.03
CA ALA A 145 15.99 1.87 3.61
C ALA A 145 15.20 0.87 2.75
N ILE A 146 15.13 -0.41 3.14
CA ILE A 146 14.31 -1.42 2.45
C ILE A 146 12.83 -0.99 2.44
N PHE A 147 12.30 -0.57 3.59
CA PHE A 147 10.91 -0.10 3.68
C PHE A 147 10.63 1.08 2.74
N PHE A 148 11.46 2.13 2.77
CA PHE A 148 11.25 3.30 1.92
C PHE A 148 11.45 2.99 0.43
N ASN A 149 12.47 2.21 0.07
CA ASN A 149 12.63 1.73 -1.30
C ASN A 149 11.39 0.95 -1.79
N GLU A 150 10.81 0.09 -0.95
CA GLU A 150 9.59 -0.65 -1.29
C GLU A 150 8.34 0.23 -1.41
N LEU A 151 8.22 1.26 -0.57
CA LEU A 151 7.11 2.21 -0.63
C LEU A 151 7.21 3.13 -1.87
N TYR A 152 8.43 3.52 -2.26
CA TYR A 152 8.69 4.56 -3.27
C TYR A 152 9.18 4.07 -4.63
N LYS A 153 9.48 2.78 -4.82
CA LYS A 153 10.05 2.21 -6.07
C LYS A 153 9.30 2.51 -7.37
N TYR A 154 8.02 2.89 -7.29
CA TYR A 154 7.21 3.24 -8.46
C TYR A 154 6.53 4.60 -8.31
N ASP A 155 7.12 5.49 -7.52
CA ASP A 155 6.69 6.87 -7.45
C ASP A 155 6.73 7.51 -8.86
N ILE A 156 5.56 7.92 -9.34
CA ILE A 156 5.36 8.53 -10.65
C ILE A 156 5.97 9.92 -10.76
N HIS A 157 6.31 10.53 -9.63
CA HIS A 157 6.86 11.88 -9.59
C HIS A 157 8.35 11.91 -9.94
N HIS A 158 9.02 10.76 -9.98
CA HIS A 158 10.44 10.65 -10.29
C HIS A 158 10.65 9.95 -11.63
N LYS A 159 11.53 10.53 -12.48
CA LYS A 159 11.92 9.93 -13.77
C LYS A 159 12.75 8.65 -13.59
N ALA A 160 13.38 8.49 -12.42
CA ALA A 160 14.17 7.34 -12.04
C ALA A 160 13.90 6.99 -10.57
N PRO A 161 13.96 5.71 -10.18
CA PRO A 161 13.85 5.31 -8.78
C PRO A 161 14.93 5.98 -7.92
N PHE A 162 14.55 6.50 -6.76
CA PHE A 162 15.49 7.00 -5.76
C PHE A 162 15.84 5.88 -4.78
N ASP A 163 17.13 5.65 -4.56
CA ASP A 163 17.60 4.66 -3.58
C ASP A 163 17.84 5.31 -2.22
N PHE A 164 17.07 4.86 -1.23
CA PHE A 164 17.12 5.30 0.16
C PHE A 164 18.28 4.70 0.97
N THR A 165 19.07 3.79 0.42
CA THR A 165 20.18 3.13 1.12
C THR A 165 21.23 4.13 1.59
N GLY A 166 21.45 4.19 2.91
CA GLY A 166 22.42 5.09 3.56
C GLY A 166 22.10 6.58 3.44
N LYS A 167 20.89 6.93 3.00
CA LYS A 167 20.47 8.32 2.82
C LYS A 167 20.05 8.94 4.15
N LYS A 168 20.28 10.25 4.30
CA LYS A 168 19.77 11.03 5.41
C LYS A 168 18.40 11.61 5.03
N MET A 169 17.36 11.33 5.82
CA MET A 169 15.98 11.65 5.50
C MET A 169 15.28 12.39 6.64
N ALA A 170 14.46 13.38 6.27
CA ALA A 170 13.52 14.04 7.16
C ALA A 170 12.09 13.74 6.78
N ILE A 171 11.18 13.74 7.77
CA ILE A 171 9.75 13.54 7.56
C ILE A 171 9.01 14.69 8.22
N PHE A 172 8.10 15.32 7.49
CA PHE A 172 7.24 16.39 8.00
C PHE A 172 5.77 16.04 7.83
N GLU A 173 5.02 16.17 8.92
CA GLU A 173 3.56 16.28 8.86
C GLU A 173 3.17 17.74 8.73
N VAL A 174 2.24 18.03 7.83
CA VAL A 174 1.75 19.38 7.62
C VAL A 174 0.24 19.41 7.76
N LYS A 175 -0.28 20.16 8.74
CA LYS A 175 -1.71 20.31 9.04
C LYS A 175 -2.09 21.79 9.05
N GLY A 176 -2.68 22.25 7.94
CA GLY A 176 -2.90 23.69 7.75
C GLY A 176 -1.57 24.43 7.75
N ASP A 177 -1.40 25.36 8.70
CA ASP A 177 -0.16 26.12 8.87
C ASP A 177 0.84 25.49 9.85
N GLN A 178 0.48 24.36 10.49
CA GLN A 178 1.37 23.64 11.40
C GLN A 178 2.28 22.68 10.62
N ILE A 179 3.59 22.78 10.85
CA ILE A 179 4.62 21.92 10.29
C ILE A 179 5.34 21.23 11.46
N GLU A 180 5.25 19.91 11.52
CA GLU A 180 5.86 19.13 12.60
C GLU A 180 6.82 18.09 12.00
N GLN A 181 8.05 18.08 12.49
CA GLN A 181 8.98 17.00 12.16
C GLN A 181 8.52 15.72 12.85
N ARG A 182 8.49 14.63 12.09
CA ARG A 182 8.09 13.30 12.56
C ARG A 182 9.28 12.36 12.51
N THR A 183 9.26 11.42 13.43
CA THR A 183 10.20 10.30 13.46
C THR A 183 9.81 9.24 12.43
N ILE A 184 10.74 8.34 12.10
CA ILE A 184 10.49 7.22 11.19
C ILE A 184 9.42 6.29 11.79
N SER A 185 9.48 6.02 13.09
CA SER A 185 8.52 5.19 13.80
C SER A 185 7.09 5.73 13.69
N GLN A 186 6.90 7.04 13.90
CA GLN A 186 5.59 7.70 13.76
C GLN A 186 5.06 7.65 12.33
N TYR A 187 5.93 7.84 11.34
CA TYR A 187 5.53 7.71 9.95
C TYR A 187 5.12 6.28 9.61
N LEU A 188 5.88 5.29 10.08
CA LEU A 188 5.57 3.89 9.84
C LEU A 188 4.26 3.45 10.49
N GLU A 189 3.99 3.87 11.73
CA GLU A 189 2.74 3.61 12.44
C GLU A 189 1.53 4.14 11.66
N ARG A 190 1.66 5.33 11.07
CA ARG A 190 0.65 5.89 10.18
C ARG A 190 0.43 5.01 8.95
N ILE A 191 1.50 4.55 8.30
CA ILE A 191 1.40 3.65 7.13
C ILE A 191 0.71 2.34 7.51
N ILE A 192 1.07 1.73 8.63
CA ILE A 192 0.42 0.53 9.17
C ILE A 192 -1.07 0.79 9.43
N THR A 193 -1.41 1.92 10.04
CA THR A 193 -2.81 2.32 10.28
C THR A 193 -3.60 2.42 8.97
N GLN A 194 -3.02 3.02 7.92
CA GLN A 194 -3.65 3.10 6.61
C GLN A 194 -3.84 1.73 5.97
N LEU A 195 -2.84 0.86 6.07
CA LEU A 195 -2.93 -0.51 5.56
C LEU A 195 -4.06 -1.27 6.28
N ASN A 196 -4.17 -1.13 7.59
CA ASN A 196 -5.25 -1.79 8.35
C ASN A 196 -6.64 -1.22 8.03
N GLN A 197 -6.75 0.09 7.80
CA GLN A 197 -8.03 0.76 7.52
C GLN A 197 -8.49 0.62 6.06
N TRP A 198 -7.55 0.62 5.11
CA TRP A 198 -7.84 0.75 3.68
C TRP A 198 -7.34 -0.43 2.84
N GLY A 199 -6.44 -1.25 3.38
CA GLY A 199 -5.78 -2.35 2.66
C GLY A 199 -4.71 -1.90 1.67
N PHE A 200 -4.35 -0.63 1.71
CA PHE A 200 -3.26 -0.04 0.95
C PHE A 200 -2.76 1.22 1.64
N SER A 201 -1.55 1.64 1.29
CA SER A 201 -1.03 2.96 1.59
C SER A 201 -0.54 3.61 0.29
N MET A 202 -0.52 4.94 0.24
CA MET A 202 0.04 5.69 -0.87
C MET A 202 1.32 6.36 -0.38
N ALA A 203 2.37 6.24 -1.19
CA ALA A 203 3.57 7.03 -0.99
C ALA A 203 3.23 8.52 -1.11
N GLU A 204 3.83 9.32 -0.24
CA GLU A 204 3.66 10.77 -0.21
C GLU A 204 4.78 11.42 -1.01
N TYR A 205 4.59 12.62 -1.56
CA TYR A 205 5.61 13.22 -2.43
C TYR A 205 6.98 13.35 -1.73
N PRO A 206 8.05 12.68 -2.24
CA PRO A 206 9.39 12.85 -1.71
C PRO A 206 10.09 14.02 -2.43
N TYR A 207 10.74 14.89 -1.67
CA TYR A 207 11.61 15.93 -2.20
C TYR A 207 13.05 15.44 -2.15
N VAL A 208 13.56 14.93 -3.27
CA VAL A 208 14.98 14.59 -3.41
C VAL A 208 15.78 15.89 -3.55
N LEU A 209 16.74 16.12 -2.65
CA LEU A 209 17.46 17.38 -2.57
C LEU A 209 18.62 17.43 -3.55
N THR A 210 18.83 18.59 -4.17
CA THR A 210 20.06 18.88 -4.94
C THR A 210 21.27 18.96 -4.01
N PRO A 211 22.52 18.90 -4.51
CA PRO A 211 23.71 19.07 -3.68
C PRO A 211 23.69 20.35 -2.84
N GLN A 212 23.24 21.48 -3.43
CA GLN A 212 23.10 22.74 -2.72
C GLN A 212 22.03 22.66 -1.61
N GLN A 213 20.85 22.10 -1.90
CA GLN A 213 19.78 21.95 -0.90
C GLN A 213 20.17 20.96 0.22
N LYS A 214 20.96 19.94 -0.11
CA LYS A 214 21.53 19.02 0.85
C LYS A 214 22.46 19.74 1.81
N GLU A 215 23.33 20.62 1.33
CA GLU A 215 24.16 21.46 2.19
C GLU A 215 23.31 22.37 3.08
N GLU A 216 22.36 23.11 2.49
CA GLU A 216 21.48 24.06 3.19
C GLU A 216 20.60 23.40 4.27
N SER A 217 20.26 22.12 4.10
CA SER A 217 19.43 21.35 5.04
C SER A 217 20.22 20.70 6.19
N GLY A 218 21.55 20.81 6.21
CA GLY A 218 22.39 20.10 7.18
C GLY A 218 22.66 18.64 6.79
N GLY A 219 22.77 18.38 5.49
CA GLY A 219 23.19 17.11 4.91
C GLY A 219 22.07 16.13 4.57
N TYR A 220 20.81 16.56 4.53
CA TYR A 220 19.70 15.66 4.16
C TYR A 220 19.69 15.38 2.66
N ASP A 221 19.45 14.13 2.27
CA ASP A 221 19.31 13.72 0.88
C ASP A 221 17.86 13.84 0.38
N VAL A 222 16.89 13.66 1.28
CA VAL A 222 15.47 13.59 0.92
C VAL A 222 14.57 14.07 2.07
N ILE A 223 13.45 14.70 1.71
CA ILE A 223 12.41 15.11 2.65
C ILE A 223 11.09 14.48 2.23
N ILE A 224 10.39 13.82 3.15
CA ILE A 224 9.03 13.32 2.97
C ILE A 224 8.05 14.30 3.60
N GLN A 225 7.07 14.79 2.85
CA GLN A 225 6.00 15.63 3.38
C GLN A 225 4.66 14.89 3.27
N TYR A 226 3.85 14.88 4.33
CA TYR A 226 2.51 14.29 4.28
C TYR A 226 1.41 15.14 4.92
N GLN A 227 0.15 14.80 4.63
CA GLN A 227 -1.09 15.41 5.16
C GLN A 227 -1.41 16.86 4.75
N ASN A 228 -0.74 17.41 3.72
CA ASN A 228 -1.17 18.65 3.07
C ASN A 228 -1.59 18.40 1.62
N LYS A 229 -2.76 18.94 1.24
CA LYS A 229 -3.26 18.90 -0.15
C LYS A 229 -2.43 19.77 -1.10
N ARG A 230 -1.65 20.72 -0.57
CA ARG A 230 -0.75 21.59 -1.31
C ARG A 230 0.68 21.27 -0.85
N GLY A 231 1.55 20.83 -1.76
CA GLY A 231 2.97 20.68 -1.44
C GLY A 231 3.52 22.02 -0.92
N LEU A 232 4.19 22.02 0.23
CA LEU A 232 4.80 23.26 0.71
C LEU A 232 5.99 23.60 -0.19
N PRO A 233 6.32 24.91 -0.33
CA PRO A 233 7.60 25.30 -0.88
C PRO A 233 8.74 24.61 -0.13
N LEU A 234 9.63 23.94 -0.88
CA LEU A 234 10.75 23.18 -0.31
C LEU A 234 11.65 24.04 0.60
N SER A 235 11.80 25.33 0.28
CA SER A 235 12.55 26.29 1.11
C SER A 235 12.01 26.43 2.53
N ILE A 236 10.70 26.26 2.74
CA ILE A 236 10.09 26.27 4.07
C ILE A 236 10.51 25.02 4.85
N LEU A 237 10.47 23.84 4.23
CA LEU A 237 10.87 22.58 4.87
C LEU A 237 12.37 22.59 5.24
N ILE A 238 13.23 23.08 4.35
CA ILE A 238 14.66 23.24 4.61
C ILE A 238 14.91 24.19 5.80
N ARG A 239 14.14 25.28 5.89
CA ARG A 239 14.24 26.21 7.03
C ARG A 239 13.85 25.55 8.36
N GLU A 240 12.83 24.70 8.39
CA GLU A 240 12.44 23.98 9.62
C GLU A 240 13.53 22.98 10.07
N LEU A 241 14.26 22.36 9.13
CA LEU A 241 15.41 21.52 9.48
C LEU A 241 16.53 22.30 10.17
N ARG A 242 16.80 23.53 9.72
CA ARG A 242 17.81 24.40 10.33
C ARG A 242 17.48 24.81 11.76
N LYS A 243 16.20 25.10 12.04
CA LYS A 243 15.72 25.42 13.40
C LYS A 243 15.87 24.24 14.35
N SER A 244 15.59 23.03 13.85
CA SER A 244 15.66 21.81 14.63
C SER A 244 17.11 21.37 14.91
N GLY A 245 18.04 21.71 14.01
CA GLY A 245 19.48 21.46 14.16
C GLY A 245 20.23 22.45 15.06
N THR A 246 19.59 23.53 15.52
CA THR A 246 20.19 24.52 16.44
C THR A 246 19.97 24.21 17.93
N LEU A 247 19.41 23.03 18.25
CA LEU A 247 19.13 22.56 19.62
C LEU A 247 19.96 21.35 20.07
N ALA A 248 21.11 21.07 19.44
CA ALA A 248 22.09 20.15 19.99
C ALA A 248 23.33 20.96 20.47
N PRO A 249 23.70 20.90 21.77
CA PRO A 249 24.92 21.52 22.28
C PRO A 249 26.20 20.89 21.69
#